data_AF-T2JPC4-F1
#
_entry.id   AF-T2JPC4-F1
#
_cell.length_a   1.000
_cell.length_b   1.000
_cell.length_c   1.000
_cell.angle_alpha   90.00
_cell.angle_beta   90.00
_cell.angle_gamma   90.00
#
_symmetry.space_group_name_H-M   'P 1'
#
loop_
_entity.id
_entity.type
_entity.pdbx_description
1 polymer ?
#
loop_
_entity_poly.entity_id
_entity_poly.type
_entity_poly.pdbx_seq_one_letter_code
_entity_poly.pdbx_strand_id
1 'polypeptide(L)'
;MANTPERLGEWRRGLQDCLGISRGDFGPERGVVLFESPNALVQKAERLVEEDFLPLVIIDEAEEQISLSLLQFPLWLAFAPDPEQMSSYLY
;
A
#
# COMPACT_ATOMS: atom_id res chain seq x y z
N MET A 1 12.00 -3.53 -6.06
CA MET A 1 11.78 -2.33 -5.22
C MET A 1 10.35 -1.87 -5.45
N ALA A 2 9.47 -2.02 -4.46
CA ALA A 2 8.05 -1.68 -4.58
C ALA A 2 7.78 -0.17 -4.76
N ASN A 3 8.80 0.65 -4.49
CA ASN A 3 8.74 2.12 -4.42
C ASN A 3 9.18 2.82 -5.71
N THR A 4 8.99 2.19 -6.88
CA THR A 4 9.25 2.87 -8.16
C THR A 4 7.98 3.57 -8.66
N PRO A 5 8.10 4.76 -9.31
CA PRO A 5 6.95 5.49 -9.85
C PRO A 5 6.06 4.65 -10.76
N GLU A 6 6.63 3.66 -11.46
CA GLU A 6 5.94 2.74 -12.34
C GLU A 6 4.94 1.86 -11.57
N ARG A 7 5.37 1.22 -10.47
CA ARG A 7 4.50 0.35 -9.65
C ARG A 7 3.37 1.14 -9.00
N LEU A 8 3.63 2.35 -8.52
CA LEU A 8 2.57 3.24 -8.01
C LEU A 8 1.56 3.62 -9.11
N GLY A 9 2.05 3.80 -10.34
CA GLY A 9 1.22 4.00 -11.51
C GLY A 9 0.31 2.80 -11.81
N GLU A 10 0.85 1.58 -11.69
CA GLU A 10 0.10 0.33 -11.85
C GLU A 10 -0.97 0.16 -10.78
N TRP A 11 -0.64 0.37 -9.51
CA TRP A 11 -1.61 0.35 -8.40
C TRP A 11 -2.74 1.36 -8.60
N ARG A 12 -2.40 2.58 -9.00
CA ARG A 12 -3.40 3.61 -9.30
C ARG A 12 -4.34 3.14 -10.40
N ARG A 13 -3.81 2.63 -11.51
CA ARG A 13 -4.61 2.17 -12.64
C ARG A 13 -5.49 0.99 -12.24
N GLY A 14 -4.93 -0.03 -11.58
CA GLY A 14 -5.66 -1.21 -11.14
C GLY A 14 -6.82 -0.86 -10.19
N LEU A 15 -6.60 0.04 -9.23
CA LEU A 15 -7.66 0.50 -8.33
C LEU A 15 -8.76 1.28 -9.08
N GLN A 16 -8.39 2.13 -10.03
CA GLN A 16 -9.37 2.85 -10.87
C GLN A 16 -10.22 1.87 -11.69
N ASP A 17 -9.58 0.90 -12.34
CA ASP A 17 -10.24 -0.05 -13.22
C ASP A 17 -11.15 -1.02 -12.45
N CYS A 18 -10.73 -1.47 -11.27
CA CYS A 18 -11.46 -2.47 -10.48
C CYS A 18 -12.54 -1.87 -9.56
N LEU A 19 -12.32 -0.67 -9.03
CA LEU A 19 -13.23 -0.06 -8.04
C LEU A 19 -14.07 1.08 -8.64
N GLY A 20 -13.80 1.49 -9.89
CA GLY A 20 -14.50 2.61 -10.52
C GLY A 20 -14.19 3.98 -9.91
N ILE A 21 -13.13 4.08 -9.10
CA ILE A 21 -12.68 5.36 -8.53
C ILE A 21 -11.95 6.18 -9.60
N SER A 22 -11.99 7.50 -9.45
CA SER A 22 -11.39 8.44 -10.37
C SER A 22 -9.98 8.87 -9.92
N ARG A 23 -9.30 9.65 -10.76
CA ARG A 23 -8.04 10.31 -10.36
C ARG A 23 -8.25 11.28 -9.19
N GLY A 24 -9.44 11.85 -9.02
CA GLY A 24 -9.76 12.81 -7.96
C GLY A 24 -9.85 12.20 -6.56
N ASP A 25 -9.98 10.87 -6.48
CA ASP A 25 -10.08 10.12 -5.22
C ASP A 25 -8.71 9.83 -4.60
N PHE A 26 -7.63 10.14 -5.32
CA PHE A 26 -6.26 10.00 -4.84
C PHE A 26 -5.71 11.33 -4.35
N GLY A 27 -5.02 11.30 -3.22
CA GLY A 27 -4.26 12.44 -2.71
C GLY A 27 -4.33 12.58 -1.19
N PRO A 28 -3.49 13.44 -0.60
CA PRO A 28 -3.30 13.51 0.86
C PRO A 28 -4.58 13.75 1.66
N GLU A 29 -5.53 14.47 1.09
CA GLU A 29 -6.84 14.82 1.69
C GLU A 29 -8.00 14.05 1.04
N ARG A 30 -7.70 12.91 0.40
CA ARG A 30 -8.69 12.08 -0.30
C ARG A 30 -8.70 10.67 0.30
N GLY A 31 -9.63 9.85 -0.18
CA GLY A 31 -9.86 8.49 0.35
C GLY A 31 -8.73 7.50 0.09
N VAL A 32 -7.90 7.72 -0.94
CA VAL A 32 -6.80 6.80 -1.29
C VAL A 32 -5.47 7.56 -1.39
N VAL A 33 -4.43 7.03 -0.75
CA VAL A 33 -3.06 7.57 -0.80
C VAL A 33 -2.10 6.44 -1.09
N LEU A 34 -1.15 6.68 -2.00
CA LEU A 34 -0.07 5.75 -2.31
C LEU A 34 1.22 6.28 -1.68
N PHE A 35 2.00 5.41 -1.05
CA PHE A 35 3.20 5.77 -0.31
C PHE A 35 4.42 5.03 -0.83
N GLU A 36 5.55 5.72 -0.84
CA GLU A 36 6.88 5.14 -1.14
C GLU A 36 7.67 4.80 0.13
N SER A 37 7.11 5.12 1.31
CA SER A 37 7.76 4.82 2.59
C SER A 37 6.75 4.45 3.68
N PRO A 38 7.07 3.44 4.52
CA PRO A 38 6.24 3.07 5.66
C PRO A 38 6.02 4.23 6.65
N ASN A 39 7.02 5.10 6.85
CA ASN A 39 6.92 6.19 7.82
C ASN A 39 5.86 7.23 7.44
N ALA A 40 5.78 7.61 6.17
CA ALA A 40 4.76 8.54 5.70
C ALA A 40 3.35 7.92 5.77
N LEU A 41 3.24 6.62 5.49
CA LEU A 41 2.00 5.87 5.63
C LEU A 41 1.53 5.86 7.09
N VAL A 42 2.40 5.53 8.04
CA VAL A 42 2.09 5.50 9.48
C VAL A 42 1.55 6.85 9.94
N GLN A 43 2.23 7.96 9.60
CA GLN A 43 1.78 9.30 9.98
C GLN A 43 0.39 9.63 9.42
N LYS A 44 0.07 9.22 8.18
CA LYS A 44 -1.27 9.45 7.62
C LYS A 44 -2.31 8.56 8.30
N ALA A 45 -1.99 7.30 8.56
CA ALA A 45 -2.89 6.36 9.21
C ALA A 45 -3.20 6.77 10.66
N GLU A 46 -2.22 7.30 11.39
CA GLU A 46 -2.44 7.92 12.72
C GLU A 46 -3.44 9.08 12.65
N ARG A 47 -3.29 9.99 11.69
CA ARG A 47 -4.24 11.10 11.48
C ARG A 47 -5.65 10.60 11.13
N LEU A 48 -5.76 9.54 10.31
CA LEU A 48 -7.07 8.94 10.01
C LEU A 48 -7.74 8.40 11.27
N VAL A 49 -6.98 7.74 12.15
CA VAL A 49 -7.50 7.24 13.44
C VAL A 49 -7.91 8.41 14.35
N GLU A 50 -7.13 9.50 14.40
CA GLU A 50 -7.49 10.72 15.14
C GLU A 50 -8.78 11.37 14.63
N GLU A 51 -9.11 11.17 13.35
CA GLU A 51 -10.33 11.66 12.69
C GLU A 51 -11.48 10.63 12.73
N ASP A 52 -11.41 9.61 13.60
CA ASP A 52 -12.39 8.51 13.74
C ASP A 52 -12.59 7.65 12.48
N PHE A 53 -11.61 7.63 11.57
CA PHE A 53 -11.58 6.72 10.43
C PHE A 53 -10.81 5.42 10.74
N LEU A 54 -11.14 4.37 9.99
CA LEU A 54 -10.47 3.08 10.06
C LEU A 54 -9.50 2.91 8.88
N PRO A 55 -8.18 3.02 9.06
CA PRO A 55 -7.23 2.88 7.97
C PRO A 55 -7.16 1.43 7.50
N LEU A 56 -7.20 1.23 6.17
CA LEU A 56 -6.88 -0.03 5.50
C LEU A 56 -5.50 0.08 4.85
N VAL A 57 -4.54 -0.69 5.35
CA VAL A 57 -3.18 -0.72 4.81
C VAL A 57 -3.09 -1.82 3.76
N ILE A 58 -2.71 -1.46 2.52
CA ILE A 58 -2.42 -2.42 1.45
C ILE A 58 -0.91 -2.44 1.22
N ILE A 59 -0.32 -3.63 1.26
CA ILE A 59 1.12 -3.85 1.11
C ILE A 59 1.35 -4.66 -0.16
N ASP A 60 2.14 -4.10 -1.07
CA ASP A 60 2.49 -4.71 -2.33
C ASP A 60 3.43 -5.92 -2.16
N GLU A 61 3.36 -6.87 -3.07
CA GLU A 61 4.17 -8.10 -3.05
C GLU A 61 5.69 -7.87 -3.16
N ALA A 62 6.13 -6.72 -3.68
CA ALA A 62 7.54 -6.39 -3.79
C ALA A 62 8.11 -5.78 -2.50
N GLU A 63 7.30 -5.62 -1.44
CA GLU A 63 7.80 -5.25 -0.12
C GLU A 63 8.34 -6.48 0.62
N GLU A 64 9.67 -6.54 0.74
CA GLU A 64 10.37 -7.66 1.39
C GLU A 64 10.25 -7.64 2.92
N GLN A 65 10.01 -6.46 3.50
CA GLN A 65 9.97 -6.25 4.94
C GLN A 65 8.78 -5.39 5.35
N ILE A 66 8.08 -5.80 6.40
CA ILE A 66 6.97 -5.03 6.97
C ILE A 66 7.49 -4.26 8.18
N SER A 67 7.29 -2.93 8.18
CA SER A 67 7.56 -2.10 9.35
C SER A 67 6.66 -2.51 10.51
N LEU A 68 7.25 -2.79 11.68
CA LEU A 68 6.49 -3.14 12.89
C LEU A 68 5.49 -2.05 13.29
N SER A 69 5.77 -0.79 12.99
CA SER A 69 4.85 0.33 13.25
C SER A 69 3.56 0.25 12.45
N LEU A 70 3.48 -0.55 11.39
CA LEU A 70 2.23 -0.79 10.66
C LEU A 70 1.31 -1.75 11.41
N LEU A 71 1.86 -2.60 12.28
CA LEU A 71 1.10 -3.61 13.04
C LEU A 71 0.22 -3.00 14.14
N GLN A 72 0.35 -1.69 14.40
CA GLN A 72 -0.56 -0.96 15.28
C GLN A 72 -1.95 -0.75 14.66
N PHE A 73 -2.07 -0.86 13.33
CA PHE A 73 -3.34 -0.70 12.63
C PHE A 73 -4.04 -2.05 12.45
N PRO A 74 -5.37 -2.14 12.66
CA PRO A 74 -6.06 -3.42 12.71
C PRO A 74 -6.33 -4.05 11.33
N LEU A 75 -6.33 -3.26 10.25
CA LEU A 75 -6.66 -3.74 8.91
C LEU A 75 -5.46 -3.63 7.97
N TRP A 76 -5.05 -4.79 7.46
CA TRP A 76 -3.91 -4.97 6.59
C TRP A 76 -4.22 -6.06 5.55
N LEU A 77 -3.83 -5.78 4.30
CA LEU A 77 -3.86 -6.72 3.20
C LEU A 77 -2.48 -6.69 2.55
N ALA A 78 -1.68 -7.73 2.80
CA ALA A 78 -0.36 -7.88 2.20
C ALA A 78 -0.41 -8.95 1.10
N PHE A 79 0.11 -8.61 -0.07
CA PHE A 79 0.34 -9.57 -1.13
C PHE A 79 1.70 -10.25 -0.89
N ALA A 80 1.76 -11.57 -1.04
CA ALA A 80 3.01 -12.30 -0.96
C ALA A 80 3.61 -12.45 -2.36
N PRO A 81 4.95 -12.46 -2.51
CA PRO A 81 5.58 -12.70 -3.79
C PRO A 81 5.24 -14.10 -4.33
N ASP A 82 5.29 -14.25 -5.66
CA ASP A 82 5.05 -15.53 -6.32
C ASP A 82 6.06 -16.61 -5.82
N PRO A 83 5.58 -17.70 -5.21
CA PRO A 83 6.45 -18.77 -4.73
C PRO A 83 7.28 -19.43 -5.84
N GLU A 84 6.82 -19.42 -7.09
CA GLU A 84 7.56 -20.00 -8.22
C GLU A 84 8.73 -19.12 -8.64
N GLN A 85 8.62 -17.79 -8.57
CA GLN A 85 9.74 -16.88 -8.82
C GLN A 85 10.85 -17.05 -7.78
N MET A 86 10.49 -17.35 -6.53
CA MET A 86 11.42 -17.56 -5.42
C MET A 86 12.33 -18.79 -5.63
N SER A 87 11.88 -19.79 -6.38
CA SER A 87 12.65 -21.01 -6.68
C SER A 87 13.79 -20.79 -7.68
N SER A 88 13.67 -19.80 -8.58
CA SER A 88 14.66 -19.51 -9.62
C SER A 88 15.93 -18.80 -9.11
N TYR A 89 15.89 -18.20 -7.92
CA TYR A 89 17.05 -17.56 -7.29
C TYR A 89 17.93 -18.53 -6.48
N LEU A 90 17.49 -19.78 -6.33
CA LEU A 90 18.18 -20.81 -5.55
C LEU A 90 18.99 -21.81 -6.39
N TYR A 91 19.12 -21.57 -7.70
CA TYR A 91 19.89 -22.41 -8.64
C TYR A 91 20.86 -21.60 -9.49
#